data_AF-A0A6C0IHK3-F1
#
_entry.id   AF-A0A6C0IHK3-F1
#
_cell.length_a   1.000
_cell.length_b   1.000
_cell.length_c   1.000
_cell.angle_alpha   90.00
_cell.angle_beta   90.00
_cell.angle_gamma   90.00
#
_symmetry.space_group_name_H-M   'P 1'
#
loop_
_entity.id
_entity.type
_entity.pdbx_description
1 polymer ?
#
loop_
_entity_poly.entity_id
_entity_poly.type
_entity_poly.pdbx_seq_one_letter_code
_entity_poly.pdbx_strand_id
1 'polypeptide(L)'
;MPTWFPWIFVGGIVFILLSFIGTKYRDKDYKKIQFLQDFISGSIFIAFAGFLVPDLFPKMELPAEMPVMFHGDSLPDLDLQVGPPRLFGR
;
A
#
# COMPACT_ATOMS: atom_id res chain seq x y z
N MET A 1 13.89 1.08 -0.21
CA MET A 1 13.12 0.49 -1.32
C MET A 1 12.88 1.56 -2.38
N PRO A 2 13.02 1.25 -3.68
CA PRO A 2 12.77 2.24 -4.74
C PRO A 2 11.35 2.80 -4.62
N THR A 3 11.20 4.10 -4.89
CA THR A 3 9.92 4.82 -4.74
C THR A 3 8.81 4.24 -5.61
N TRP A 4 9.15 3.65 -6.76
CA TRP A 4 8.24 2.97 -7.68
C TRP A 4 7.81 1.55 -7.24
N PHE A 5 8.50 0.93 -6.27
CA PHE A 5 8.25 -0.47 -5.90
C PHE A 5 6.83 -0.70 -5.33
N PRO A 6 6.30 0.13 -4.41
CA PRO A 6 4.92 -0.01 -3.93
C PRO A 6 3.88 0.18 -5.05
N TRP A 7 4.20 0.98 -6.06
CA TRP A 7 3.30 1.26 -7.19
C TRP A 7 3.13 0.06 -8.13
N ILE A 8 3.97 -0.97 -8.04
CA ILE A 8 3.82 -2.22 -8.79
C ILE A 8 2.48 -2.88 -8.46
N PHE A 9 2.11 -2.93 -7.18
CA PHE A 9 0.83 -3.50 -6.75
C PHE A 9 -0.35 -2.67 -7.26
N VAL A 10 -0.25 -1.35 -7.15
CA VAL A 10 -1.30 -0.43 -7.62
C VAL A 10 -1.48 -0.56 -9.14
N GLY A 11 -0.38 -0.54 -9.91
CA GLY A 11 -0.44 -0.68 -11.36
C GLY A 11 -0.90 -2.06 -11.82
N GLY A 12 -0.49 -3.13 -11.14
CA GLY A 12 -0.99 -4.48 -11.39
C GLY A 12 -2.50 -4.60 -11.18
N ILE A 13 -3.04 -4.02 -10.10
CA ILE A 13 -4.49 -3.99 -9.83
C ILE A 13 -5.23 -3.17 -10.89
N VAL A 14 -4.70 -2.00 -11.27
CA VAL A 14 -5.29 -1.17 -12.33
C VAL A 14 -5.32 -1.91 -13.67
N PHE A 15 -4.26 -2.64 -14.02
CA PHE A 15 -4.21 -3.45 -15.24
C PHE A 15 -5.24 -4.59 -15.23
N ILE A 16 -5.41 -5.28 -14.10
CA ILE A 16 -6.49 -6.25 -13.94
C ILE A 16 -7.85 -5.60 -14.19
N LEU A 17 -8.11 -4.43 -13.60
CA LEU A 17 -9.39 -3.73 -13.75
C LEU A 17 -9.63 -3.34 -15.21
N LEU A 18 -8.62 -2.78 -15.88
CA LEU A 18 -8.73 -2.44 -17.30
C LEU A 18 -8.98 -3.67 -18.17
N SER A 19 -8.23 -4.75 -17.95
CA SER A 19 -8.44 -6.01 -18.67
C SER A 19 -9.81 -6.61 -18.38
N PHE A 20 -10.29 -6.55 -17.14
CA PHE A 20 -11.63 -7.02 -16.77
C PHE A 20 -12.70 -6.22 -17.51
N ILE A 21 -12.61 -4.88 -17.49
CA ILE A 21 -13.50 -3.99 -18.26
C ILE A 21 -13.45 -4.35 -19.75
N GLY A 22 -12.25 -4.44 -20.34
CA GLY A 22 -12.08 -4.73 -21.77
C GLY A 22 -12.63 -6.10 -22.16
N THR A 23 -12.53 -7.09 -21.28
CA THR A 23 -13.06 -8.44 -21.53
C THR A 23 -14.58 -8.47 -21.39
N LYS A 24 -15.14 -7.71 -20.43
CA LYS A 24 -16.58 -7.53 -20.27
C LYS A 24 -17.24 -6.89 -21.49
N TYR A 25 -16.60 -5.89 -22.12
CA TYR A 25 -17.10 -5.30 -23.37
C TYR A 25 -16.99 -6.21 -24.60
N ARG A 26 -16.19 -7.29 -24.53
CA ARG A 26 -16.04 -8.26 -25.61
C ARG A 26 -16.94 -9.49 -25.42
N ASP A 27 -17.78 -9.52 -24.39
CA ASP A 27 -18.61 -10.67 -24.00
C ASP A 27 -17.79 -11.98 -23.92
N LYS A 28 -16.54 -11.88 -23.46
CA LYS A 28 -15.66 -13.03 -23.28
C LYS A 28 -15.58 -13.40 -21.80
N ASP A 29 -15.50 -14.70 -21.54
CA ASP A 29 -15.24 -15.19 -20.17
C ASP A 29 -13.84 -14.79 -19.71
N TYR A 30 -13.79 -14.07 -18.60
CA TYR A 30 -12.53 -13.68 -17.99
C TYR A 30 -11.93 -14.87 -17.23
N LYS A 31 -10.84 -15.43 -17.76
CA LYS A 31 -10.21 -16.64 -17.20
C LYS A 31 -9.31 -16.26 -16.02
N LYS A 32 -9.25 -17.13 -15.00
CA LYS A 32 -8.34 -16.96 -13.84
C LYS A 32 -6.86 -16.84 -14.24
N ILE A 33 -6.44 -17.51 -15.30
CA ILE A 33 -5.07 -17.41 -15.83
C ILE A 33 -4.78 -16.00 -16.39
N GLN A 34 -5.80 -15.37 -16.99
CA GLN A 34 -5.69 -14.04 -17.58
C GLN A 34 -5.53 -12.97 -16.50
N PHE A 35 -6.20 -13.14 -15.35
CA PHE A 35 -6.02 -12.28 -14.18
C PHE A 35 -4.56 -12.20 -13.72
N LEU A 36 -3.90 -13.35 -13.56
CA LEU A 36 -2.50 -13.38 -13.12
C LEU A 36 -1.57 -12.80 -14.19
N GLN A 37 -1.86 -13.07 -15.47
CA GLN A 37 -1.12 -12.51 -16.60
C GLN A 37 -1.25 -10.98 -16.67
N ASP A 38 -2.44 -10.45 -16.45
CA ASP A 38 -2.71 -9.01 -16.43
C ASP A 38 -2.03 -8.32 -15.23
N PHE A 39 -1.98 -8.99 -14.08
CA PHE A 39 -1.22 -8.51 -12.93
C PHE A 39 0.28 -8.45 -13.20
N ILE A 40 0.85 -9.52 -13.76
CA ILE A 40 2.28 -9.60 -14.08
C ILE A 40 2.63 -8.56 -15.16
N SER A 41 1.80 -8.41 -16.19
CA SER A 41 2.04 -7.43 -17.26
C SER A 41 2.00 -6.00 -16.73
N GLY A 42 1.02 -5.66 -15.89
CA GLY A 42 0.96 -4.36 -15.20
C GLY A 42 2.15 -4.12 -14.27
N SER A 43 2.60 -5.16 -13.57
CA SER A 43 3.76 -5.09 -12.68
C SER A 43 5.06 -4.79 -13.43
N ILE A 44 5.28 -5.49 -14.56
CA ILE A 44 6.43 -5.27 -15.43
C ILE A 44 6.38 -3.86 -16.04
N PHE A 45 5.20 -3.41 -16.47
CA PHE A 45 5.02 -2.06 -17.01
C PHE A 45 5.44 -0.97 -16.00
N ILE A 46 4.99 -1.08 -14.74
CA ILE A 46 5.41 -0.14 -13.69
C ILE A 46 6.89 -0.23 -13.38
N ALA A 47 7.47 -1.44 -13.35
CA ALA A 47 8.91 -1.59 -13.12
C ALA A 47 9.74 -0.91 -14.22
N PHE A 48 9.37 -1.07 -15.50
CA PHE A 48 10.01 -0.36 -16.60
C PHE A 48 9.78 1.15 -16.53
N ALA A 49 8.56 1.60 -16.23
CA ALA A 49 8.27 3.02 -16.06
C ALA A 49 9.06 3.65 -14.92
N GLY A 50 9.21 2.96 -13.78
CA GLY A 50 9.99 3.41 -12.63
C GLY A 50 11.49 3.39 -12.87
N PHE A 51 11.98 2.51 -13.75
CA PHE A 51 13.38 2.52 -14.19
C PHE A 51 13.67 3.64 -15.18
N LEU A 52 12.78 3.86 -16.16
CA LEU A 52 12.96 4.85 -17.21
C LEU A 52 12.72 6.28 -16.72
N VAL A 53 11.70 6.46 -15.86
CA VAL A 53 11.27 7.75 -15.30
C VAL A 53 11.09 7.59 -13.78
N PRO A 54 12.18 7.61 -13.01
CA PRO A 54 12.12 7.37 -11.56
C PRO A 54 11.35 8.44 -10.78
N ASP A 55 11.15 9.62 -11.37
CA ASP A 55 10.43 10.76 -10.77
C ASP A 55 8.91 10.75 -11.08
N LEU A 56 8.42 9.77 -11.85
CA LEU A 56 7.00 9.66 -12.21
C LEU A 56 6.12 9.34 -11.00
N PHE A 57 6.70 8.68 -9.99
CA PHE A 57 5.95 8.11 -8.88
C PHE A 57 6.15 8.94 -7.60
N PRO A 58 5.07 9.43 -6.98
CA PRO A 58 5.18 10.12 -5.72
C PRO A 58 5.67 9.18 -4.63
N LYS A 59 6.44 9.72 -3.69
CA LYS A 59 6.93 8.99 -2.53
C LYS A 59 5.72 8.64 -1.66
N MET A 60 5.41 7.35 -1.53
CA MET A 60 4.48 6.89 -0.51
C MET A 60 5.20 6.91 0.84
N GLU A 61 4.95 7.94 1.64
CA GLU A 61 5.23 7.90 3.07
C GLU A 61 4.15 7.03 3.70
N LEU A 62 4.40 5.72 3.80
CA LEU A 62 3.55 4.87 4.63
C LEU A 62 3.64 5.42 6.05
N PRO A 63 2.54 5.93 6.65
CA PRO A 63 2.58 6.31 8.05
C PRO A 63 3.01 5.08 8.85
N ALA A 64 4.05 5.23 9.67
CA ALA A 64 4.59 4.16 10.52
C ALA A 64 3.55 3.63 11.55
N GLU A 65 2.40 4.28 11.61
CA GLU A 65 1.26 3.96 12.47
C GLU A 65 0.20 3.20 11.68
N MET A 66 0.51 1.96 11.30
CA MET A 66 -0.56 0.98 11.11
C MET A 66 -0.84 0.38 12.50
N PRO A 67 -1.98 0.69 13.14
CA PRO A 67 -2.31 0.08 14.41
C PRO A 67 -2.50 -1.42 14.14
N VAL A 68 -1.59 -2.20 14.70
CA VAL A 68 -1.69 -3.65 14.76
C VAL A 68 -3.04 -3.98 15.42
N MET A 69 -3.96 -4.57 14.65
CA MET A 69 -5.26 -5.08 15.10
C MET A 69 -5.12 -6.30 16.04
N PHE A 70 -4.21 -6.25 17.02
CA PHE A 70 -3.97 -7.25 18.07
C PHE A 70 -3.74 -6.60 19.44
N HIS A 71 -4.49 -5.55 19.79
CA HIS A 71 -4.60 -5.13 21.18
C HIS A 71 -6.07 -4.89 21.53
N GLY A 72 -6.61 -5.85 22.29
CA GLY A 72 -7.81 -5.62 23.07
C GLY A 72 -7.53 -4.64 24.20
N ASP A 73 -8.59 -3.97 24.60
CA ASP A 73 -8.75 -3.11 25.78
C ASP A 73 -8.04 -1.75 25.78
N SER A 74 -8.81 -0.79 25.26
CA SER A 74 -9.10 0.49 25.91
C SER A 74 -8.68 0.61 27.38
N LEU A 75 -7.78 1.57 27.68
CA LEU A 75 -7.85 2.49 28.82
C LEU A 75 -6.91 3.69 28.54
N PRO A 76 -7.39 4.95 28.57
CA PRO A 76 -6.53 6.11 28.68
C PRO A 76 -6.05 6.24 30.15
N ASP A 77 -4.96 6.97 30.37
CA ASP A 77 -4.50 7.44 31.68
C ASP A 77 -3.69 6.47 32.57
N LEU A 78 -2.53 6.01 32.09
CA LEU A 78 -1.44 5.66 33.01
C LEU A 78 -0.08 6.04 32.41
N ASP A 79 0.17 7.34 32.33
CA ASP A 79 1.52 7.89 32.34
C ASP A 79 2.19 7.43 33.65
N LEU A 80 2.90 6.30 33.58
CA LEU A 80 3.71 5.75 34.65
C LEU A 80 4.91 6.70 34.88
N GLN A 81 4.68 7.74 35.67
CA GLN A 81 5.68 8.71 36.11
C GLN A 81 6.73 8.03 37.00
N VAL A 82 7.85 7.58 36.41
CA VAL A 82 9.02 7.01 37.11
C VAL A 82 10.15 8.05 37.30
N GLY A 83 9.80 9.21 37.84
CA GLY A 83 10.76 10.24 38.22
C GLY A 83 10.47 10.76 39.63
N PRO A 84 11.49 11.14 40.43
CA PRO A 84 11.25 11.62 41.78
C PRO A 84 10.31 12.84 41.74
N PRO A 85 9.27 12.86 42.61
CA PRO A 85 8.24 13.89 42.59
C PRO A 85 8.85 15.28 42.78
N ARG A 86 8.67 16.15 41.79
CA ARG A 86 8.98 17.57 41.94
C ARG A 86 7.92 18.17 42.86
N LEU A 87 8.32 18.45 44.10
CA LEU A 87 7.56 19.28 45.03
C LEU A 87 7.41 20.68 44.42
N PHE A 88 6.29 20.93 43.75
CA PHE A 88 5.85 22.27 43.44
C PHE A 88 5.38 22.93 44.75
N GLY A 89 6.11 23.96 45.18
CA GLY A 89 5.81 24.72 46.39
C GLY A 89 6.35 26.14 46.32
N ARG A 90 5.46 27.05 45.92
CA ARG A 90 5.52 28.52 45.89
C ARG A 90 6.40 29.21 44.85
#